data_AF-C7SFK5-F1
#
_entry.id   AF-C7SFK5-F1
#
_cell.length_a   1.000
_cell.length_b   1.000
_cell.length_c   1.000
_cell.angle_alpha   90.00
_cell.angle_beta   90.00
_cell.angle_gamma   90.00
#
_symmetry.space_group_name_H-M   'P 1'
#
loop_
_entity.id
_entity.type
_entity.pdbx_description
1 polymer ?
#
loop_
_entity_poly.entity_id
_entity_poly.type
_entity_poly.pdbx_seq_one_letter_code
_entity_poly.pdbx_strand_id
1 'polypeptide(L)'
;QHVAWRVSFAAVPAPILIFVAVLTMVYGQDHPAGKWSERHNVLATEIAIKKGHEVHYDHDEHIINEKEDLEDGKHKKTDITVHEVDVAEAETLVKSTVDIAINESLTWKSAFTILVSPLTWLPSLAYLTTFGFELALDAKMADVIYVIFNKNIPGFDQETAGYYTSIFGFLNLVTRPLGGYIGDVVYRTTGTKGKKYWTLICGLLMGAGSIGGGVYLSQRQPGQGELPSLAVLMGAFSVAAIFSEL
;
A
#
# COMPACT_ATOMS: atom_id res chain seq x y z
N GLN A 1 26.95 4.25 -26.48
CA GLN A 1 27.41 4.78 -25.16
C GLN A 1 26.20 4.81 -24.22
N HIS A 2 26.12 3.90 -23.24
CA HIS A 2 24.98 3.75 -22.32
C HIS A 2 25.31 4.23 -20.89
N VAL A 3 26.06 5.32 -20.73
CA VAL A 3 26.52 5.78 -19.40
C VAL A 3 25.43 6.57 -18.66
N ALA A 4 24.55 7.27 -19.39
CA ALA A 4 23.56 8.19 -18.80
C ALA A 4 22.52 7.51 -17.90
N TRP A 5 22.01 6.33 -18.27
CA TRP A 5 20.97 5.65 -17.50
C TRP A 5 21.49 5.09 -16.17
N ARG A 6 22.73 4.55 -16.15
CA ARG A 6 23.36 4.02 -14.93
C ARG A 6 23.66 5.10 -13.91
N VAL A 7 24.09 6.28 -14.38
CA VAL A 7 24.37 7.43 -13.51
C VAL A 7 23.06 8.01 -12.96
N SER A 8 21.99 8.06 -13.75
CA SER A 8 20.70 8.60 -13.29
C SER A 8 20.09 7.79 -12.14
N PHE A 9 20.18 6.46 -12.18
CA PHE A 9 19.70 5.58 -11.10
C PHE A 9 20.54 5.67 -9.82
N ALA A 10 21.85 5.93 -9.92
CA ALA A 10 22.72 6.08 -8.76
C ALA A 10 22.68 7.50 -8.18
N ALA A 11 22.50 8.53 -9.02
CA ALA A 11 22.58 9.93 -8.62
C ALA A 11 21.28 10.47 -8.02
N VAL A 12 20.12 9.95 -8.42
CA VAL A 12 18.83 10.51 -8.01
C VAL A 12 18.10 9.61 -6.99
N PRO A 13 17.76 8.33 -7.30
CA PRO A 13 17.10 7.45 -6.33
C PRO A 13 17.89 7.24 -5.04
N ALA A 14 19.19 6.90 -5.12
CA ALA A 14 19.94 6.47 -3.94
C ALA A 14 20.11 7.58 -2.88
N PRO A 15 20.49 8.83 -3.23
CA PRO A 15 20.59 9.89 -2.24
C PRO A 15 19.25 10.27 -1.62
N ILE A 16 18.16 10.27 -2.42
CA ILE A 16 16.81 10.55 -1.92
C ILE A 16 16.37 9.47 -0.93
N LEU A 17 16.61 8.19 -1.23
CA LEU A 17 16.28 7.09 -0.31
C LEU A 17 17.07 7.16 1.00
N ILE A 18 18.38 7.46 0.94
CA ILE A 18 19.21 7.64 2.13
C ILE A 18 18.74 8.85 2.94
N PHE A 19 18.43 9.96 2.27
CA PHE A 19 17.93 11.17 2.93
C PHE A 19 16.59 10.91 3.64
N VAL A 20 15.64 10.25 2.97
CA VAL A 20 14.36 9.85 3.59
C VAL A 20 14.58 8.89 4.75
N ALA A 21 15.49 7.91 4.63
CA ALA A 21 15.82 6.99 5.73
C ALA A 21 16.42 7.71 6.95
N VAL A 22 17.24 8.74 6.72
CA VAL A 22 17.76 9.57 7.81
C VAL A 22 16.61 10.38 8.45
N LEU A 23 15.74 10.97 7.63
CA LEU A 23 14.57 11.71 8.14
C LEU A 23 13.64 10.81 8.95
N THR A 24 13.39 9.57 8.53
CA THR A 24 12.55 8.63 9.30
C THR A 24 13.21 8.22 10.60
N MET A 25 14.53 8.07 10.67
CA MET A 25 15.21 7.81 11.94
C MET A 25 15.19 9.02 12.89
N VAL A 26 15.29 10.23 12.36
CA VAL A 26 15.29 11.46 13.17
C VAL A 26 13.87 11.82 13.65
N TYR A 27 12.87 11.68 12.79
CA TYR A 27 11.50 12.17 13.05
C TYR A 27 10.47 11.05 13.29
N GLY A 28 10.80 9.78 13.05
CA GLY A 28 9.87 8.65 13.19
C GLY A 28 9.79 8.07 14.61
N GLN A 29 9.94 8.90 15.65
CA GLN A 29 9.94 8.46 17.05
C GLN A 29 8.53 8.41 17.70
N ASP A 30 7.49 8.76 16.94
CA ASP A 30 6.10 8.85 17.43
C ASP A 30 5.19 7.76 16.82
N HIS A 31 4.16 7.36 17.59
CA HIS A 31 3.02 6.54 17.14
C HIS A 31 1.75 7.40 17.02
N PRO A 32 0.62 6.89 16.47
CA PRO A 32 -0.61 7.67 16.20
C PRO A 32 -1.27 8.34 17.43
N ALA A 33 -0.78 8.05 18.63
CA ALA A 33 -1.35 8.49 19.90
C ALA A 33 -0.30 9.20 20.79
N GLY A 34 0.90 9.52 20.27
CA GLY A 34 1.95 10.19 21.02
C GLY A 34 3.32 9.51 20.91
N LYS A 35 4.15 9.68 21.94
CA LYS A 35 5.52 9.18 21.98
C LYS A 35 5.56 7.66 22.09
N TRP A 36 6.51 7.01 21.43
CA TRP A 36 6.69 5.53 21.48
C TRP A 36 6.66 4.90 22.89
N SER A 37 7.18 5.62 23.89
CA SER A 37 7.21 5.21 25.29
C SER A 37 5.82 5.11 25.95
N GLU A 38 4.81 5.78 25.42
CA GLU A 38 3.45 5.86 25.98
C GLU A 38 2.47 4.91 25.24
N ARG A 39 2.98 4.00 24.40
CA ARG A 39 2.16 3.13 23.54
C ARG A 39 1.18 2.22 24.26
N HIS A 40 1.42 1.97 25.55
CA HIS A 40 0.55 1.18 26.41
C HIS A 40 -0.43 2.05 27.23
N ASN A 41 -0.28 3.37 27.25
CA ASN A 41 -1.17 4.31 27.96
C ASN A 41 -2.26 4.88 27.03
N VAL A 42 -2.89 4.00 26.24
CA VAL A 42 -3.95 4.37 25.30
C VAL A 42 -5.23 3.61 25.61
N LEU A 43 -6.38 4.21 25.30
CA LEU A 43 -7.71 3.60 25.51
C LEU A 43 -7.83 2.21 24.85
N ALA A 44 -7.09 1.98 23.76
CA ALA A 44 -7.00 0.68 23.09
C ALA A 44 -6.36 -0.40 23.97
N THR A 45 -5.37 -0.05 24.80
CA THR A 45 -4.70 -0.94 25.76
C THR A 45 -5.65 -1.37 26.86
N GLU A 46 -6.42 -0.45 27.42
CA GLU A 46 -7.43 -0.77 28.43
C GLU A 46 -8.53 -1.71 27.89
N ILE A 47 -8.97 -1.49 26.64
CA ILE A 47 -9.96 -2.35 25.98
C ILE A 47 -9.37 -3.74 25.70
N ALA A 48 -8.10 -3.85 25.31
CA ALA A 48 -7.44 -5.13 25.08
C ALA A 48 -7.22 -5.93 26.37
N ILE A 49 -6.79 -5.27 27.46
CA ILE A 49 -6.63 -5.89 28.79
C ILE A 49 -7.98 -6.41 29.29
N LYS A 50 -9.06 -5.63 29.16
CA LYS A 50 -10.43 -6.07 29.52
C LYS A 50 -10.92 -7.24 28.66
N LYS A 51 -10.45 -7.39 27.43
CA LYS A 51 -10.72 -8.55 26.54
C LYS A 51 -9.80 -9.76 26.82
N GLY A 52 -8.96 -9.69 27.85
CA GLY A 52 -8.08 -10.79 28.30
C GLY A 52 -6.77 -10.89 27.54
N HIS A 53 -6.33 -9.83 26.86
CA HIS A 53 -4.99 -9.77 26.26
C HIS A 53 -3.95 -9.41 27.34
N GLU A 54 -2.93 -10.26 27.51
CA GLU A 54 -1.80 -9.95 28.39
C GLU A 54 -0.84 -9.01 27.66
N VAL A 55 -0.70 -7.79 28.17
CA VAL A 55 0.21 -6.78 27.62
C VAL A 55 1.61 -6.98 28.20
N HIS A 56 2.61 -7.12 27.34
CA HIS A 56 4.01 -7.23 27.76
C HIS A 56 4.66 -5.84 27.84
N TYR A 57 4.86 -5.35 29.06
CA TYR A 57 5.57 -4.10 29.32
C TYR A 57 7.08 -4.31 29.23
N ASP A 58 7.78 -3.37 28.59
CA ASP A 58 9.25 -3.36 28.58
C ASP A 58 9.81 -2.92 29.96
N HIS A 59 11.08 -3.20 30.23
CA HIS A 59 11.70 -2.89 31.53
C HIS A 59 11.65 -1.39 31.86
N ASP A 60 11.82 -0.53 30.86
CA ASP A 60 11.73 0.93 31.01
C ASP A 60 10.28 1.39 31.27
N GLU A 61 9.27 0.68 30.76
CA GLU A 61 7.85 0.99 30.97
C GLU A 61 7.37 0.54 32.36
N HIS A 62 7.89 -0.58 32.85
CA HIS A 62 7.67 -1.01 34.23
C HIS A 62 8.16 0.04 35.23
N ILE A 63 9.31 0.66 34.97
CA ILE A 63 9.89 1.69 35.83
C ILE A 63 9.06 2.98 35.79
N ILE A 64 8.47 3.33 34.65
CA ILE A 64 7.63 4.54 34.50
C ILE A 64 6.28 4.34 35.18
N ASN A 65 5.59 3.22 34.92
CA ASN A 65 4.32 2.89 35.59
C ASN A 65 4.48 2.79 37.10
N GLU A 66 5.54 2.11 37.58
CA GLU A 66 5.79 1.99 39.03
C GLU A 66 6.09 3.36 39.66
N LYS A 67 6.73 4.28 38.93
CA LYS A 67 6.94 5.66 39.39
C LYS A 67 5.66 6.49 39.39
N GLU A 68 4.80 6.36 38.38
CA GLU A 68 3.50 7.03 38.35
C GLU A 68 2.59 6.53 39.48
N ASP A 69 2.54 5.21 39.72
CA ASP A 69 1.81 4.59 40.83
C ASP A 69 2.31 5.06 42.20
N LEU A 70 3.62 5.33 42.33
CA LEU A 70 4.25 5.84 43.55
C LEU A 70 4.03 7.35 43.76
N GLU A 71 3.92 8.14 42.69
CA GLU A 71 3.65 9.58 42.75
C GLU A 71 2.16 9.88 42.99
N ASP A 72 1.24 9.07 42.46
CA ASP A 72 -0.22 9.27 42.63
C ASP A 72 -0.69 8.99 44.07
N GLY A 73 0.12 8.30 44.89
CA GLY A 73 -0.09 8.14 46.33
C GLY A 73 0.07 9.41 47.16
N LYS A 74 0.59 10.51 46.58
CA LYS A 74 0.79 11.80 47.25
C LYS A 74 0.53 12.97 46.30
N HIS A 75 -0.74 13.31 46.07
CA HIS A 75 -1.30 14.69 46.03
C HIS A 75 -2.58 14.78 45.16
N LYS A 76 -3.74 14.77 45.84
CA LYS A 76 -4.89 15.67 45.65
C LYS A 76 -5.39 15.99 44.22
N LYS A 77 -6.59 15.46 43.90
CA LYS A 77 -7.68 16.06 43.10
C LYS A 77 -7.25 17.16 42.12
N THR A 78 -7.06 16.78 40.87
CA THR A 78 -7.29 17.67 39.72
C THR A 78 -8.44 17.09 38.92
N ASP A 79 -9.55 17.84 38.88
CA ASP A 79 -10.60 17.71 37.87
C ASP A 79 -9.93 17.80 36.49
N ILE A 80 -9.54 16.66 35.93
CA ILE A 80 -9.47 16.52 34.48
C ILE A 80 -10.77 15.84 34.16
N THR A 81 -11.73 16.64 33.70
CA THR A 81 -12.95 16.17 33.06
C THR A 81 -12.55 15.50 31.74
N VAL A 82 -11.91 14.33 31.83
CA VAL A 82 -11.99 13.32 30.79
C VAL A 82 -13.47 12.98 30.80
N HIS A 83 -14.21 13.46 29.80
CA HIS A 83 -15.50 12.87 29.51
C HIS A 83 -15.25 11.36 29.52
N GLU A 84 -15.81 10.65 30.50
CA GLU A 84 -15.97 9.21 30.41
C GLU A 84 -16.79 8.99 29.14
N VAL A 85 -16.12 8.85 28.00
CA VAL A 85 -16.74 8.40 26.78
C VAL A 85 -17.06 6.95 27.09
N ASP A 86 -18.34 6.74 27.39
CA ASP A 86 -18.93 5.48 27.74
C ASP A 86 -18.31 4.39 26.85
N VAL A 87 -17.68 3.40 27.48
CA VAL A 87 -16.90 2.36 26.78
C VAL A 87 -17.77 1.63 25.75
N ALA A 88 -19.10 1.67 25.94
CA ALA A 88 -20.12 1.22 25.00
C ALA A 88 -20.17 2.03 23.68
N GLU A 89 -19.97 3.36 23.71
CA GLU A 89 -19.90 4.19 22.49
C GLU A 89 -18.57 3.97 21.75
N ALA A 90 -17.46 3.81 22.47
CA ALA A 90 -16.17 3.48 21.87
C ALA A 90 -16.19 2.09 21.19
N GLU A 91 -16.89 1.10 21.76
CA GLU A 91 -17.10 -0.21 21.11
C GLU A 91 -17.93 -0.12 19.82
N THR A 92 -18.85 0.85 19.70
CA THR A 92 -19.58 1.09 18.44
C THR A 92 -18.75 1.79 17.36
N LEU A 93 -17.68 2.49 17.75
CA LEU A 93 -16.75 3.16 16.84
C LEU A 93 -15.59 2.27 16.37
N VAL A 94 -15.28 1.20 17.11
CA VAL A 94 -14.28 0.20 16.72
C VAL A 94 -14.84 -0.67 15.60
N LYS A 95 -14.44 -0.38 14.36
CA LYS A 95 -14.93 -1.07 13.16
C LYS A 95 -14.07 -2.28 12.79
N SER A 96 -12.85 -2.39 13.34
CA SER A 96 -11.93 -3.49 13.08
C SER A 96 -11.01 -3.82 14.25
N THR A 97 -10.55 -5.08 14.32
CA THR A 97 -9.46 -5.53 15.20
C THR A 97 -8.18 -4.70 15.05
N VAL A 98 -7.97 -4.06 13.90
CA VAL A 98 -6.84 -3.15 13.66
C VAL A 98 -6.93 -1.89 14.53
N ASP A 99 -8.15 -1.44 14.86
CA ASP A 99 -8.36 -0.22 15.67
C ASP A 99 -8.04 -0.46 17.15
N ILE A 100 -7.91 -1.72 17.57
CA ILE A 100 -7.50 -2.14 18.93
C ILE A 100 -6.06 -2.71 18.92
N ALA A 101 -5.38 -2.77 17.78
CA ALA A 101 -4.06 -3.40 17.71
C ALA A 101 -3.01 -2.53 18.43
N ILE A 102 -2.47 -3.06 19.53
CA ILE A 102 -1.39 -2.42 20.30
C ILE A 102 -0.07 -2.90 19.71
N ASN A 103 0.86 -1.97 19.49
CA ASN A 103 2.12 -2.28 18.84
C ASN A 103 3.11 -2.85 19.89
N GLU A 104 3.31 -4.16 19.86
CA GLU A 104 4.25 -4.83 20.75
C GLU A 104 5.70 -4.77 20.22
N SER A 105 6.68 -4.78 21.14
CA SER A 105 8.09 -4.88 20.76
C SER A 105 8.37 -6.21 20.06
N LEU A 106 8.98 -6.14 18.88
CA LEU A 106 9.19 -7.30 18.02
C LEU A 106 10.20 -8.28 18.65
N THR A 107 9.70 -9.29 19.36
CA THR A 107 10.53 -10.41 19.84
C THR A 107 10.86 -11.34 18.67
N TRP A 108 12.10 -11.85 18.57
CA TRP A 108 12.52 -12.76 17.49
C TRP A 108 11.60 -13.97 17.28
N LYS A 109 11.01 -14.49 18.36
CA LYS A 109 10.00 -15.57 18.29
C LYS A 109 8.71 -15.10 17.61
N SER A 110 8.20 -13.94 18.01
CA SER A 110 7.02 -13.32 17.40
C SER A 110 7.28 -12.94 15.93
N ALA A 111 8.46 -12.41 15.62
CA ALA A 111 8.87 -12.11 14.25
C ALA A 111 8.83 -13.34 13.35
N PHE A 112 9.36 -14.48 13.82
CA PHE A 112 9.34 -15.72 13.06
C PHE A 112 7.91 -16.24 12.89
N THR A 113 7.07 -16.19 13.93
CA THR A 113 5.65 -16.57 13.84
C THR A 113 4.89 -15.71 12.83
N ILE A 114 5.14 -14.39 12.80
CA ILE A 114 4.53 -13.46 11.84
C ILE A 114 5.02 -13.75 10.41
N LEU A 115 6.31 -14.02 10.23
CA LEU A 115 6.88 -14.35 8.92
C LEU A 115 6.40 -15.69 8.36
N VAL A 116 6.17 -16.69 9.21
CA VAL A 116 5.65 -17.99 8.75
C VAL A 116 4.14 -17.93 8.49
N SER A 117 3.44 -16.95 9.06
CA SER A 117 2.00 -16.77 8.84
C SER A 117 1.69 -16.40 7.37
N PRO A 118 0.89 -17.21 6.65
CA PRO A 118 0.52 -16.92 5.25
C PRO A 118 -0.26 -15.62 5.08
N LEU A 119 -0.96 -15.17 6.12
CA LEU A 119 -1.75 -13.94 6.08
C LEU A 119 -0.86 -12.70 5.95
N THR A 120 0.37 -12.74 6.46
CA THR A 120 1.36 -11.66 6.35
C THR A 120 1.84 -11.49 4.91
N TRP A 121 1.97 -12.59 4.17
CA TRP A 121 2.44 -12.58 2.79
C TRP A 121 1.37 -12.20 1.77
N LEU A 122 0.09 -12.42 2.10
CA LEU A 122 -1.03 -12.15 1.21
C LEU A 122 -1.03 -10.71 0.62
N PRO A 123 -0.93 -9.64 1.44
CA PRO A 123 -0.85 -8.27 0.91
C PRO A 123 0.48 -7.99 0.21
N SER A 124 1.60 -8.53 0.70
CA SER A 124 2.92 -8.36 0.08
C SER A 124 2.99 -8.99 -1.32
N LEU A 125 2.39 -10.18 -1.50
CA LEU A 125 2.29 -10.85 -2.79
C LEU A 125 1.33 -10.12 -3.72
N ALA A 126 0.19 -9.64 -3.21
CA ALA A 126 -0.72 -8.82 -4.00
C ALA A 126 0.00 -7.58 -4.54
N TYR A 127 0.72 -6.85 -3.68
CA TYR A 127 1.54 -5.70 -4.07
C TYR A 127 2.64 -6.08 -5.06
N LEU A 128 3.38 -7.17 -4.83
CA LEU A 128 4.40 -7.67 -5.75
C LEU A 128 3.83 -7.90 -7.15
N THR A 129 2.62 -8.47 -7.24
CA THR A 129 1.99 -8.76 -8.54
C THR A 129 1.47 -7.52 -9.25
N THR A 130 0.86 -6.56 -8.54
CA THR A 130 0.35 -5.32 -9.16
C THR A 130 1.51 -4.40 -9.56
N PHE A 131 2.45 -4.16 -8.65
CA PHE A 131 3.64 -3.35 -8.93
C PHE A 131 4.52 -3.99 -10.01
N GLY A 132 4.70 -5.32 -9.99
CA GLY A 132 5.45 -6.03 -11.01
C GLY A 132 4.82 -5.92 -12.40
N PHE A 133 3.48 -5.94 -12.47
CA PHE A 133 2.74 -5.72 -13.71
C PHE A 133 2.92 -4.30 -14.25
N GLU A 134 2.81 -3.28 -13.39
CA GLU A 134 3.02 -1.88 -13.76
C GLU A 134 4.42 -1.66 -14.34
N LEU A 135 5.44 -2.17 -13.64
CA LEU A 135 6.84 -2.06 -14.07
C LEU A 135 7.07 -2.74 -15.43
N ALA A 136 6.41 -3.87 -15.68
CA ALA A 136 6.46 -4.56 -16.96
C ALA A 136 5.76 -3.78 -18.08
N LEU A 137 4.58 -3.19 -17.81
CA LEU A 137 3.87 -2.35 -18.78
C LEU A 137 4.72 -1.15 -19.17
N ASP A 138 5.19 -0.38 -18.19
CA ASP A 138 5.92 0.87 -18.43
C ASP A 138 7.26 0.63 -19.15
N ALA A 139 7.94 -0.49 -18.86
CA ALA A 139 9.23 -0.81 -19.45
C ALA A 139 9.14 -1.41 -20.86
N LYS A 140 8.01 -2.04 -21.24
CA LYS A 140 7.94 -2.83 -22.48
C LYS A 140 6.82 -2.46 -23.44
N MET A 141 5.80 -1.72 -23.04
CA MET A 141 4.69 -1.39 -23.94
C MET A 141 5.12 -0.52 -25.12
N ALA A 142 6.06 0.41 -24.94
CA ALA A 142 6.58 1.21 -26.03
C ALA A 142 7.22 0.33 -27.13
N ASP A 143 8.03 -0.65 -26.74
CA ASP A 143 8.65 -1.61 -27.66
C ASP A 143 7.59 -2.47 -28.37
N VAL A 144 6.60 -2.97 -27.63
CA VAL A 144 5.50 -3.80 -28.16
C VAL A 144 4.70 -3.03 -29.20
N ILE A 145 4.27 -1.81 -28.87
CA ILE A 145 3.51 -0.94 -29.78
C ILE A 145 4.35 -0.61 -31.02
N TYR A 146 5.62 -0.26 -30.86
CA TYR A 146 6.50 0.01 -31.98
C TYR A 146 6.63 -1.19 -32.93
N VAL A 147 6.92 -2.39 -32.41
CA VAL A 147 7.10 -3.59 -33.24
C VAL A 147 5.82 -3.94 -34.01
N ILE A 148 4.65 -3.75 -33.41
CA ILE A 148 3.36 -4.08 -34.04
C ILE A 148 2.97 -3.05 -35.10
N PHE A 149 3.17 -1.75 -34.84
CA PHE A 149 2.60 -0.67 -35.67
C PHE A 149 3.58 -0.02 -36.65
N ASN A 150 4.90 -0.11 -36.43
CA ASN A 150 5.93 0.48 -37.32
C ASN A 150 5.78 0.04 -38.80
N LYS A 151 5.43 -1.22 -39.05
CA LYS A 151 5.25 -1.73 -40.42
C LYS A 151 3.88 -1.40 -41.04
N ASN A 152 2.90 -1.06 -40.21
CA ASN A 152 1.50 -0.95 -40.62
C ASN A 152 1.04 0.49 -40.79
N ILE A 153 1.64 1.43 -40.05
CA ILE A 153 1.32 2.85 -40.12
C ILE A 153 2.55 3.57 -40.69
N PRO A 154 2.47 4.16 -41.89
CA PRO A 154 3.60 4.90 -42.46
C PRO A 154 3.94 6.10 -41.57
N GLY A 155 5.19 6.17 -41.10
CA GLY A 155 5.67 7.23 -40.21
C GLY A 155 5.48 6.98 -38.71
N PHE A 156 5.11 5.76 -38.31
CA PHE A 156 5.03 5.40 -36.88
C PHE A 156 6.42 5.20 -36.27
N ASP A 157 6.94 6.27 -35.69
CA ASP A 157 8.26 6.29 -35.06
C ASP A 157 8.23 5.82 -33.59
N GLN A 158 9.41 5.50 -33.04
CA GLN A 158 9.61 5.16 -31.64
C GLN A 158 9.13 6.29 -30.72
N GLU A 159 9.26 7.56 -31.14
CA GLU A 159 8.77 8.71 -30.37
C GLU A 159 7.24 8.66 -30.19
N THR A 160 6.50 8.35 -31.24
CA THR A 160 5.03 8.22 -31.21
C THR A 160 4.58 7.08 -30.30
N ALA A 161 5.27 5.93 -30.35
CA ALA A 161 5.02 4.81 -29.43
C ALA A 161 5.27 5.21 -27.95
N GLY A 162 6.31 6.01 -27.71
CA GLY A 162 6.61 6.62 -26.42
C GLY A 162 5.49 7.54 -25.93
N TYR A 163 4.96 8.42 -26.79
CA TYR A 163 3.83 9.29 -26.42
C TYR A 163 2.59 8.49 -26.03
N TYR A 164 2.25 7.42 -26.75
CA TYR A 164 1.13 6.55 -26.36
C TYR A 164 1.37 5.88 -25.00
N THR A 165 2.59 5.37 -24.77
CA THR A 165 2.92 4.67 -23.51
C THR A 165 2.99 5.63 -22.33
N SER A 166 3.31 6.92 -22.56
CA SER A 166 3.30 7.96 -21.51
C SER A 166 1.93 8.14 -20.84
N ILE A 167 0.84 7.76 -21.52
CA ILE A 167 -0.52 7.76 -20.96
C ILE A 167 -0.60 6.81 -19.77
N PHE A 168 0.08 5.66 -19.80
CA PHE A 168 0.09 4.72 -18.66
C PHE A 168 0.79 5.34 -17.45
N GLY A 169 1.97 5.96 -17.65
CA GLY A 169 2.65 6.67 -16.56
C GLY A 169 1.84 7.86 -16.01
N PHE A 170 1.14 8.61 -16.88
CA PHE A 170 0.25 9.69 -16.44
C PHE A 170 -0.97 9.17 -15.68
N LEU A 171 -1.52 8.03 -16.09
CA LEU A 171 -2.65 7.40 -15.43
C LEU A 171 -2.32 7.08 -13.97
N ASN A 172 -1.13 6.55 -13.70
CA ASN A 172 -0.68 6.19 -12.35
C ASN A 172 -0.65 7.42 -11.41
N LEU A 173 -0.39 8.62 -11.93
CA LEU A 173 -0.44 9.86 -11.13
C LEU A 173 -1.85 10.17 -10.63
N VAL A 174 -2.89 9.80 -11.39
CA VAL A 174 -4.29 10.07 -11.07
C VAL A 174 -4.93 8.90 -10.33
N THR A 175 -4.68 7.67 -10.77
CA THR A 175 -5.31 6.47 -10.22
C THR A 175 -4.80 6.13 -8.82
N ARG A 176 -3.54 6.38 -8.50
CA ARG A 176 -2.98 6.13 -7.16
C ARG A 176 -3.66 6.92 -6.04
N PRO A 177 -3.75 8.27 -6.09
CA PRO A 177 -4.46 9.01 -5.04
C PRO A 177 -5.95 8.67 -5.02
N LEU A 178 -6.54 8.39 -6.19
CA LEU A 178 -7.95 8.02 -6.30
C LEU A 178 -8.23 6.63 -5.72
N GLY A 179 -7.35 5.66 -5.92
CA GLY A 179 -7.41 4.32 -5.34
C GLY A 179 -7.28 4.35 -3.83
N GLY A 180 -6.35 5.16 -3.30
CA GLY A 180 -6.26 5.43 -1.87
C GLY A 180 -7.56 5.99 -1.29
N TYR A 181 -8.14 7.00 -1.94
CA TYR A 181 -9.41 7.59 -1.54
C TYR A 181 -10.57 6.57 -1.58
N ILE A 182 -10.71 5.81 -2.66
CA ILE A 182 -11.73 4.75 -2.76
C ILE A 182 -11.53 3.70 -1.68
N GLY A 183 -10.29 3.29 -1.43
CA GLY A 183 -9.94 2.36 -0.36
C GLY A 183 -10.42 2.85 0.99
N ASP A 184 -10.22 4.12 1.31
CA ASP A 184 -10.67 4.71 2.58
C ASP A 184 -12.19 4.84 2.68
N VAL A 185 -12.86 5.16 1.57
CA VAL A 185 -14.34 5.13 1.50
C VAL A 185 -14.87 3.71 1.75
N VAL A 186 -14.29 2.70 1.10
CA VAL A 186 -14.67 1.27 1.28
C VAL A 186 -14.42 0.80 2.71
N TYR A 187 -13.34 1.28 3.34
CA TYR A 187 -13.08 0.98 4.74
C TYR A 187 -14.09 1.62 5.67
N ARG A 188 -14.47 2.88 5.43
CA ARG A 188 -15.48 3.58 6.22
C ARG A 188 -16.85 2.92 6.12
N THR A 189 -17.19 2.25 5.02
CA THR A 189 -18.48 1.58 4.85
C THR A 189 -18.48 0.14 5.37
N THR A 190 -17.48 -0.68 4.99
CA THR A 190 -17.50 -2.15 5.19
C THR A 190 -16.35 -2.68 6.06
N GLY A 191 -15.47 -1.80 6.58
CA GLY A 191 -14.35 -2.17 7.43
C GLY A 191 -13.26 -2.96 6.69
N THR A 192 -12.44 -3.72 7.42
CA THR A 192 -11.28 -4.46 6.84
C THR A 192 -11.67 -5.58 5.88
N LYS A 193 -12.85 -6.19 6.06
CA LYS A 193 -13.38 -7.19 5.13
C LYS A 193 -13.65 -6.57 3.75
N GLY A 194 -14.21 -5.36 3.74
CA GLY A 194 -14.47 -4.60 2.51
C GLY A 194 -13.20 -4.31 1.71
N LYS A 195 -12.17 -3.78 2.38
CA LYS A 195 -10.85 -3.54 1.75
C LYS A 195 -10.29 -4.82 1.12
N LYS A 196 -10.36 -5.96 1.84
CA LYS A 196 -9.89 -7.26 1.31
C LYS A 196 -10.60 -7.67 0.02
N TYR A 197 -11.94 -7.60 0.00
CA TYR A 197 -12.70 -8.00 -1.20
C TYR A 197 -12.48 -7.01 -2.35
N TRP A 198 -12.38 -5.72 -2.07
CA TRP A 198 -12.07 -4.69 -3.06
C TRP A 198 -10.75 -4.96 -3.77
N THR A 199 -9.66 -5.13 -3.01
CA THR A 199 -8.34 -5.44 -3.57
C THR A 199 -8.35 -6.74 -4.39
N LEU A 200 -9.11 -7.75 -3.97
CA LEU A 200 -9.21 -9.02 -4.69
C LEU A 200 -9.98 -8.88 -6.01
N ILE A 201 -11.05 -8.07 -6.03
CA ILE A 201 -11.82 -7.75 -7.23
C ILE A 201 -10.96 -6.94 -8.22
N CYS A 202 -10.24 -5.91 -7.75
CA CYS A 202 -9.30 -5.15 -8.58
C CYS A 202 -8.25 -6.06 -9.22
N GLY A 203 -7.64 -6.95 -8.43
CA GLY A 203 -6.67 -7.93 -8.95
C GLY A 203 -7.25 -8.88 -10.00
N LEU A 204 -8.50 -9.34 -9.82
CA LEU A 204 -9.19 -10.17 -10.81
C LEU A 204 -9.50 -9.40 -12.10
N LEU A 205 -9.94 -8.15 -12.00
CA LEU A 205 -10.23 -7.30 -13.16
C LEU A 205 -8.96 -6.96 -13.94
N MET A 206 -7.85 -6.66 -13.25
CA MET A 206 -6.53 -6.50 -13.83
C MET A 206 -6.09 -7.78 -14.57
N GLY A 207 -6.25 -8.95 -13.94
CA GLY A 207 -5.94 -10.24 -14.56
C GLY A 207 -6.78 -10.53 -15.81
N ALA A 208 -8.09 -10.27 -15.74
CA ALA A 208 -8.99 -10.43 -16.88
C ALA A 208 -8.64 -9.48 -18.03
N GLY A 209 -8.33 -8.22 -17.73
CA GLY A 209 -7.94 -7.21 -18.72
C GLY A 209 -6.62 -7.55 -19.42
N SER A 210 -5.62 -8.01 -18.67
CA SER A 210 -4.32 -8.42 -19.22
C SER A 210 -4.41 -9.70 -20.07
N ILE A 211 -5.17 -10.70 -19.65
CA ILE A 211 -5.43 -11.91 -20.46
C ILE A 211 -6.22 -11.52 -21.72
N GLY A 212 -7.27 -10.69 -21.60
CA GLY A 212 -8.06 -10.23 -22.73
C GLY A 212 -7.23 -9.47 -23.75
N GLY A 213 -6.39 -8.53 -23.31
CA GLY A 213 -5.44 -7.81 -24.16
C GLY A 213 -4.42 -8.74 -24.82
N GLY A 214 -3.88 -9.70 -24.08
CA GLY A 214 -2.94 -10.70 -24.61
C GLY A 214 -3.55 -11.63 -25.66
N VAL A 215 -4.76 -12.14 -25.42
CA VAL A 215 -5.49 -12.98 -26.38
C VAL A 215 -5.85 -12.18 -27.63
N TYR A 216 -6.31 -10.94 -27.47
CA TYR A 216 -6.61 -10.05 -28.60
C TYR A 216 -5.37 -9.82 -29.47
N LEU A 217 -4.20 -9.64 -28.85
CA LEU A 217 -2.94 -9.48 -29.56
C LEU A 217 -2.48 -10.77 -30.26
N SER A 218 -2.65 -11.92 -29.61
CA SER A 218 -2.30 -13.24 -30.14
C SER A 218 -3.12 -13.61 -31.38
N GLN A 219 -4.42 -13.31 -31.36
CA GLN A 219 -5.34 -13.61 -32.46
C GLN A 219 -5.18 -12.69 -33.68
N ARG A 220 -4.53 -11.53 -33.52
CA ARG A 220 -4.41 -10.49 -34.56
C ARG A 220 -2.96 -10.12 -34.85
N GLN A 221 -2.12 -11.13 -35.09
CA GLN A 221 -0.72 -10.91 -35.46
C GLN A 221 -0.57 -10.47 -36.94
N PRO A 222 0.52 -9.76 -37.29
CA PRO A 222 0.80 -9.39 -38.67
C PRO A 222 1.01 -10.64 -39.54
N GLY A 223 -0.05 -11.05 -40.25
CA GLY A 223 -0.02 -12.24 -41.12
C GLY A 223 -1.33 -13.03 -41.24
N GLN A 224 -2.34 -12.80 -40.38
CA GLN A 224 -3.60 -13.60 -40.39
C GLN A 224 -4.92 -12.82 -40.54
N GLY A 225 -4.90 -11.56 -40.99
CA GLY A 225 -6.05 -10.99 -41.71
C GLY A 225 -6.81 -9.82 -41.06
N GLU A 226 -6.51 -9.41 -39.82
CA GLU A 226 -6.97 -8.13 -39.28
C GLU A 226 -5.92 -7.52 -38.34
N LEU A 227 -5.62 -6.24 -38.52
CA LEU A 227 -4.72 -5.51 -37.63
C LEU A 227 -5.41 -5.23 -36.29
N PRO A 228 -4.71 -5.34 -35.16
CA PRO A 228 -5.25 -4.94 -33.87
C PRO A 228 -5.44 -3.42 -33.88
N SER A 229 -6.63 -2.95 -33.51
CA SER A 229 -6.86 -1.51 -33.39
C SER A 229 -6.05 -0.97 -32.22
N LEU A 230 -5.20 0.03 -32.49
CA LEU A 230 -4.39 0.71 -31.47
C LEU A 230 -5.28 1.20 -30.31
N ALA A 231 -6.47 1.72 -30.61
CA ALA A 231 -7.40 2.21 -29.59
C ALA A 231 -7.92 1.09 -28.68
N VAL A 232 -8.19 -0.10 -29.23
CA VAL A 232 -8.67 -1.25 -28.44
C VAL A 232 -7.57 -1.82 -27.56
N LEU A 233 -6.34 -1.89 -28.09
CA LEU A 233 -5.17 -2.33 -27.34
C LEU A 233 -4.87 -1.36 -26.19
N MET A 234 -4.78 -0.06 -26.49
CA MET A 234 -4.54 0.98 -25.49
C MET A 234 -5.65 1.01 -24.44
N GLY A 235 -6.92 0.89 -24.85
CA GLY A 235 -8.05 0.84 -23.95
C GLY A 235 -8.02 -0.37 -23.00
N ALA A 236 -7.78 -1.57 -23.52
CA ALA A 236 -7.74 -2.79 -22.71
C ALA A 236 -6.62 -2.76 -21.66
N PHE A 237 -5.42 -2.33 -22.04
CA PHE A 237 -4.30 -2.22 -21.11
C PHE A 237 -4.44 -1.02 -20.15
N SER A 238 -5.11 0.07 -20.56
CA SER A 238 -5.40 1.19 -19.66
C SER A 238 -6.38 0.78 -18.57
N VAL A 239 -7.41 0.01 -18.92
CA VAL A 239 -8.35 -0.55 -17.93
C VAL A 239 -7.63 -1.48 -16.96
N ALA A 240 -6.75 -2.35 -17.47
CA ALA A 240 -5.93 -3.21 -16.59
C ALA A 240 -5.01 -2.40 -15.67
N ALA A 241 -4.39 -1.32 -16.17
CA ALA A 241 -3.56 -0.42 -15.38
C ALA A 241 -4.36 0.33 -14.30
N ILE A 242 -5.56 0.83 -14.62
CA ILE A 242 -6.44 1.47 -13.62
C ILE A 242 -6.72 0.52 -12.46
N PHE A 243 -7.15 -0.71 -12.75
CA PHE A 243 -7.46 -1.69 -11.70
C PHE A 243 -6.23 -2.23 -10.97
N SER A 244 -5.04 -2.08 -11.54
CA SER A 244 -3.79 -2.40 -10.82
C SER A 244 -3.52 -1.42 -9.67
N GLU A 245 -4.01 -0.18 -9.81
CA GLU A 245 -3.73 0.97 -8.93
C GLU A 245 -4.88 1.29 -7.93
N LEU A 246 -6.01 0.56 -8.03
CA LEU A 246 -7.22 0.72 -7.19
C LEU A 246 -7.31 -0.32 -6.06
#